data_AF-A0A969UK19-F1
#
_entry.id   AF-A0A969UK19-F1
#
_cell.length_a   1.000
_cell.length_b   1.000
_cell.length_c   1.000
_cell.angle_alpha   90.00
_cell.angle_beta   90.00
_cell.angle_gamma   90.00
#
_symmetry.space_group_name_H-M   'P 1'
#
loop_
_entity.id
_entity.type
_entity.pdbx_description
1 polymer ?
#
loop_
_entity_poly.entity_id
_entity_poly.type
_entity_poly.pdbx_seq_one_letter_code
_entity_poly.pdbx_strand_id
1 'polypeptide(L)' 'MHQQQLGNQPFVFSMASVKRRALNDHLLDTFISKLGLSPTVIKAHPNYQNLRS' A
#
# COMPACT_ATOMS: atom_id res chain seq x y z
N MET A 1 0.67 24.55 -8.59
CA MET A 1 1.42 23.44 -9.22
C MET A 1 2.45 22.94 -8.22
N HIS A 2 2.07 22.07 -7.27
CA HIS A 2 3.02 21.57 -6.25
C HIS A 2 3.81 20.40 -6.84
N GLN A 3 5.03 20.70 -7.29
CA GLN A 3 5.98 19.71 -7.82
C GLN A 3 6.51 18.82 -6.68
N GLN A 4 6.46 17.52 -6.93
CA GLN A 4 6.98 16.44 -6.11
C GLN A 4 8.51 16.55 -5.99
N GLN A 5 9.02 16.88 -4.79
CA GLN A 5 10.44 16.76 -4.47
C GLN A 5 10.76 15.32 -4.03
N LEU A 6 10.90 14.42 -4.99
CA LEU A 6 11.53 13.09 -4.82
C LEU A 6 13.05 13.25 -4.92
N GLY A 7 13.65 13.98 -3.98
CA GLY A 7 15.08 14.22 -3.91
C GLY A 7 15.76 13.41 -2.81
N ASN A 8 16.40 12.30 -3.19
CA ASN A 8 17.57 11.73 -2.51
C ASN A 8 17.42 11.18 -1.07
N GLN A 9 16.24 10.73 -0.65
CA GLN A 9 16.18 9.89 0.56
C GLN A 9 16.77 8.51 0.22
N PRO A 10 17.81 8.05 0.95
CA PRO A 10 18.36 6.71 0.71
C PRO A 10 17.22 5.69 0.84
N PHE A 11 17.15 4.73 -0.07
CA PHE A 11 16.24 3.60 0.07
C PHE A 11 16.64 2.85 1.34
N VAL A 12 16.02 3.17 2.47
CA VAL A 12 16.26 2.49 3.74
C VAL A 12 15.42 1.21 3.72
N PHE A 13 16.05 0.09 3.33
CA PHE A 13 15.53 -1.25 3.60
C PHE A 13 15.45 -1.44 5.12
N SER A 14 14.33 -1.03 5.70
CA SER A 14 14.03 -1.26 7.11
C SER A 14 13.08 -2.44 7.22
N MET A 15 13.38 -3.40 8.11
CA MET A 15 12.44 -4.47 8.43
C MET A 15 11.11 -3.94 8.97
N ALA A 16 11.10 -2.75 9.57
CA ALA A 16 9.88 -2.03 9.92
C ALA A 16 8.99 -1.75 8.69
N SER A 17 9.58 -1.31 7.56
CA SER A 17 8.85 -1.05 6.31
C SER A 17 8.31 -2.34 5.69
N VAL A 18 9.10 -3.43 5.72
CA VAL A 18 8.65 -4.75 5.23
C VAL A 18 7.50 -5.30 6.05
N LYS A 19 7.62 -5.25 7.39
CA LYS A 19 6.57 -5.70 8.31
C LYS A 19 5.30 -4.86 8.16
N ARG A 20 5.44 -3.53 8.00
CA ARG A 20 4.30 -2.62 7.77
C ARG A 20 3.58 -2.95 6.46
N ARG A 21 4.32 -3.18 5.37
CA ARG A 21 3.74 -3.60 4.09
C ARG A 21 2.97 -4.92 4.22
N ALA A 22 3.56 -5.93 4.88
CA ALA A 22 2.90 -7.22 5.09
C ALA A 22 1.62 -7.09 5.94
N LEU A 23 1.64 -6.23 6.96
CA LEU A 23 0.46 -5.93 7.78
C LEU A 23 -0.62 -5.20 6.96
N ASN A 24 -0.24 -4.17 6.19
CA ASN A 24 -1.17 -3.44 5.33
C ASN A 24 -1.82 -4.36 4.29
N ASP A 25 -1.04 -5.27 3.70
CA ASP A 25 -1.56 -6.30 2.79
C ASP A 25 -2.62 -7.18 3.46
N HIS A 26 -2.33 -7.68 4.67
CA HIS A 26 -3.27 -8.52 5.41
C HIS A 26 -4.54 -7.76 5.81
N LEU A 27 -4.41 -6.51 6.26
CA LEU A 27 -5.55 -5.66 6.62
C LEU A 27 -6.43 -5.36 5.41
N LEU A 28 -5.83 -5.03 4.26
CA LEU A 28 -6.56 -4.79 3.02
C LEU A 28 -7.33 -6.03 2.58
N ASP A 29 -6.69 -7.21 2.58
CA ASP A 29 -7.36 -8.46 2.21
C ASP A 29 -8.52 -8.81 3.17
N THR A 30 -8.32 -8.54 4.47
CA THR A 30 -9.36 -8.69 5.49
C THR A 30 -10.52 -7.73 5.26
N PHE A 31 -10.25 -6.46 4.94
CA PHE A 31 -11.29 -5.47 4.67
C PHE A 31 -12.05 -5.77 3.39
N ILE A 32 -11.34 -6.17 2.32
CA ILE A 32 -11.95 -6.61 1.07
C ILE A 32 -12.94 -7.75 1.34
N SER A 33 -12.50 -8.75 2.11
CA SER A 33 -13.34 -9.91 2.47
C SER A 33 -14.52 -9.52 3.36
N LYS A 34 -14.29 -8.73 4.43
CA LYS A 34 -15.35 -8.33 5.39
C LYS A 34 -16.38 -7.38 4.81
N LEU A 35 -15.97 -6.50 3.89
CA LEU A 35 -16.86 -5.54 3.23
C LEU A 35 -17.52 -6.13 1.96
N GLY A 36 -17.23 -7.39 1.62
CA GLY A 36 -17.76 -8.03 0.41
C GLY A 36 -17.31 -7.35 -0.89
N LEU A 37 -16.13 -6.72 -0.87
CA LEU A 37 -15.59 -6.02 -2.03
C LEU A 37 -14.97 -7.01 -3.02
N SER A 38 -15.08 -6.72 -4.31
CA SER A 38 -14.42 -7.51 -5.34
C SER A 38 -12.89 -7.32 -5.26
N PRO A 39 -12.10 -8.36 -4.96
CA PRO A 39 -10.65 -8.24 -4.83
C PRO A 39 -10.00 -7.77 -6.13
N THR A 40 -10.57 -8.15 -7.27
CA THR A 40 -10.08 -7.82 -8.61
C THR A 40 -10.19 -6.33 -8.90
N VAL A 41 -11.30 -5.70 -8.51
CA VAL A 41 -11.52 -4.26 -8.72
C VAL A 41 -10.65 -3.43 -7.77
N ILE A 42 -10.56 -3.86 -6.51
CA ILE A 42 -9.77 -3.15 -5.49
C ILE A 42 -8.27 -3.24 -5.79
N LYS A 43 -7.77 -4.42 -6.18
CA LYS A 43 -6.35 -4.61 -6.53
C LYS A 43 -5.96 -3.91 -7.85
N ALA A 44 -6.91 -3.69 -8.76
CA ALA A 44 -6.69 -2.94 -10.00
C ALA A 44 -6.69 -1.41 -9.80
N HIS A 45 -7.13 -0.92 -8.64
CA HIS A 45 -7.25 0.51 -8.40
C HIS A 45 -5.85 1.16 -8.22
N PRO A 46 -5.54 2.30 -8.85
CA PRO A 46 -4.22 2.95 -8.75
C PRO A 46 -3.84 3.31 -7.31
N ASN A 47 -4.81 3.63 -6.44
CA ASN A 47 -4.56 3.87 -5.01
C ASN A 47 -4.22 2.61 -4.20
N TYR A 48 -4.38 1.40 -4.73
CA TYR A 48 -4.06 0.18 -4.00
C TYR A 48 -2.57 0.13 -3.61
N GLN A 49 -1.68 0.59 -4.49
CA GLN A 49 -0.24 0.70 -4.18
C GLN A 49 0.06 1.72 -3.08
N ASN A 50 -0.67 2.84 -3.02
CA ASN A 50 -0.50 3.84 -1.96
C ASN A 50 -1.00 3.34 -0.61
N LEU A 51 -2.03 2.50 -0.57
CA LEU A 51 -2.52 1.88 0.66
C LEU A 51 -1.59 0.77 1.18
N ARG A 52 -0.77 0.20 0.29
CA ARG A 52 0.17 -0.89 0.56
C ARG A 52 1.58 -0.40 0.96
N SER A 53 1.91 0.86 0.68
CA SER A 53 3.23 1.46 0.94
C SER A 53 3.54 1.70 2.41
#